data_AF-A0A435TPW1-F1
#
_entry.id   AF-A0A435TPW1-F1
#
_cell.length_a   1.000
_cell.length_b   1.000
_cell.length_c   1.000
_cell.angle_alpha   90.00
_cell.angle_beta   90.00
_cell.angle_gamma   90.00
#
_symmetry.space_group_name_H-M   'P 1'
#
loop_
_entity.id
_entity.type
_entity.pdbx_description
1 polymer ?
#
loop_
_entity_poly.entity_id
_entity_poly.type
_entity_poly.pdbx_seq_one_letter_code
_entity_poly.pdbx_strand_id
1 'polypeptide(L)' 'MDFSAVNWLAVVAAAIVAWLFGAAWYMSLSKPWLKAAKLDPATMKKSPLPFVVSFIAELVMATIMALV' A
#
# COMPACT_ATOMS: atom_id res chain seq x y z
N MET A 1 -21.69 -11.11 6.01
CA MET A 1 -21.19 -9.85 5.40
C MET A 1 -22.25 -9.38 4.43
N ASP A 2 -22.89 -8.26 4.72
CA ASP A 2 -23.86 -7.63 3.82
C ASP A 2 -23.13 -6.62 2.94
N PHE A 3 -23.00 -6.94 1.66
CA PHE A 3 -22.32 -6.09 0.68
C PHE A 3 -23.22 -4.96 0.15
N SER A 4 -24.54 -5.02 0.42
CA SER A 4 -25.50 -4.02 -0.08
C SER A 4 -25.39 -2.68 0.64
N ALA A 5 -24.85 -2.68 1.87
CA ALA A 5 -24.62 -1.48 2.67
C ALA A 5 -23.25 -0.82 2.41
N VAL A 6 -22.37 -1.42 1.60
CA VAL A 6 -21.01 -0.91 1.38
C VAL A 6 -21.02 0.32 0.49
N ASN A 7 -20.40 1.40 0.98
CA ASN A 7 -20.06 2.54 0.14
C ASN A 7 -18.76 2.25 -0.64
N TRP A 8 -18.91 1.75 -1.87
CA TRP A 8 -17.78 1.40 -2.73
C TRP A 8 -16.86 2.58 -3.10
N LEU A 9 -17.40 3.80 -3.18
CA LEU A 9 -16.59 5.00 -3.39
C LEU A 9 -15.68 5.25 -2.18
N ALA A 10 -16.20 5.07 -0.97
CA ALA A 10 -15.41 5.18 0.26
C ALA A 10 -14.32 4.09 0.34
N VAL A 11 -14.60 2.86 -0.09
CA VAL A 11 -13.61 1.77 -0.14
C VAL A 11 -12.44 2.14 -1.04
N VAL A 12 -12.71 2.60 -2.27
CA VAL A 12 -11.67 2.99 -3.22
C VAL A 12 -10.89 4.21 -2.70
N ALA A 13 -11.59 5.22 -2.15
CA ALA A 13 -10.96 6.38 -1.58
C ALA A 13 -10.04 6.02 -0.39
N ALA A 14 -10.48 5.13 0.51
CA ALA A 14 -9.70 4.66 1.64
C ALA A 14 -8.43 3.91 1.19
N ALA A 15 -8.56 3.01 0.21
CA ALA A 15 -7.41 2.30 -0.36
C ALA A 15 -6.39 3.25 -1.00
N ILE A 16 -6.84 4.28 -1.73
CA ILE A 16 -5.96 5.29 -2.31
C ILE A 16 -5.23 6.06 -1.20
N VAL A 17 -5.94 6.53 -0.17
CA VAL A 17 -5.34 7.30 0.92
C VAL A 17 -4.31 6.46 1.68
N ALA A 18 -4.64 5.20 2.00
CA ALA A 18 -3.73 4.27 2.66
C ALA A 18 -2.48 3.99 1.81
N TRP A 19 -2.66 3.75 0.52
CA TRP A 19 -1.55 3.51 -0.40
C TRP A 19 -0.63 4.73 -0.57
N LEU A 20 -1.20 5.94 -0.66
CA LEU A 20 -0.44 7.19 -0.70
C LEU A 20 0.33 7.44 0.61
N PHE A 21 -0.26 7.11 1.75
CA PHE A 21 0.43 7.15 3.03
C PHE A 21 1.62 6.18 3.05
N GLY A 22 1.44 4.95 2.59
CA GLY A 22 2.52 3.98 2.43
C GLY A 22 3.63 4.46 1.49
N ALA A 23 3.27 5.13 0.39
CA ALA A 23 4.23 5.75 -0.52
C ALA A 23 5.02 6.87 0.17
N ALA A 24 4.36 7.77 0.91
CA ALA A 24 5.02 8.84 1.66
C ALA A 24 5.97 8.27 2.72
N TRP A 25 5.55 7.23 3.45
CA TRP A 25 6.38 6.51 4.41
C TRP A 25 7.61 5.88 3.75
N TYR A 26 7.43 5.17 2.63
CA TYR A 26 8.52 4.52 1.89
C TYR A 26 9.51 5.54 1.34
N MET A 27 9.03 6.62 0.71
CA MET A 27 9.89 7.68 0.18
C MET A 27 10.71 8.37 1.28
N SER A 28 10.12 8.54 2.47
CA SER A 28 10.77 9.22 3.60
C SER A 28 11.80 8.33 4.32
N LEU A 29 11.50 7.03 4.47
CA LEU A 29 12.28 6.13 5.34
C LEU A 29 13.04 5.02 4.62
N SER A 30 12.89 4.85 3.31
CA SER A 30 13.62 3.80 2.56
C SER A 30 15.14 3.94 2.64
N LYS A 31 15.68 5.15 2.48
CA LYS A 31 17.14 5.39 2.53
C LYS A 31 17.79 4.99 3.86
N PRO A 32 17.30 5.44 5.04
CA PRO A 32 17.88 5.02 6.31
C PRO A 32 17.71 3.51 6.55
N TRP A 33 16.59 2.92 6.13
CA TRP A 33 16.38 1.47 6.21
C TRP A 33 17.41 0.69 5.37
N LEU A 34 17.62 1.08 4.11
CA LEU A 34 18.62 0.45 3.22
C LEU A 34 20.03 0.54 3.80
N LYS A 35 20.40 1.70 4.37
CA LYS A 35 21.69 1.90 5.04
C LYS A 35 21.86 0.97 6.23
N ALA A 36 20.84 0.85 7.09
CA ALA A 36 20.88 -0.04 8.25
C ALA A 36 20.96 -1.52 7.84
N ALA A 37 20.27 -1.89 6.77
CA ALA A 37 20.27 -3.24 6.20
C ALA A 37 21.54 -3.55 5.36
N LYS A 38 22.45 -2.58 5.16
CA LYS A 38 23.65 -2.69 4.32
C LYS A 38 23.34 -3.12 2.87
N LEU A 39 22.24 -2.61 2.32
CA LEU A 39 21.82 -2.89 0.94
C LEU A 39 22.20 -1.71 0.03
N ASP A 40 22.81 -2.02 -1.12
CA ASP A 40 23.12 -1.02 -2.15
C ASP A 40 21.99 -0.95 -3.20
N PRO A 41 21.23 0.16 -3.26
CA PRO A 41 20.17 0.33 -4.25
C PRO A 41 20.63 0.22 -5.71
N ALA A 42 21.91 0.46 -6.01
CA ALA A 42 22.45 0.34 -7.37
C ALA A 42 22.50 -1.12 -7.86
N THR A 43 22.58 -2.07 -6.94
CA THR A 43 22.62 -3.52 -7.25
C THR A 43 21.25 -4.18 -7.26
N MET A 44 20.22 -3.47 -6.80
CA MET A 44 18.86 -4.01 -6.67
C MET A 44 18.08 -3.94 -7.97
N LYS A 45 17.31 -5.00 -8.26
CA LYS A 45 16.35 -5.00 -9.37
C LYS A 45 15.16 -4.12 -9.02
N LYS A 46 14.83 -3.17 -9.90
CA LYS A 46 13.62 -2.36 -9.79
C LYS A 46 12.45 -3.12 -10.40
N SER A 47 11.35 -3.22 -9.67
CA SER A 47 10.11 -3.81 -10.15
C SER A 47 8.93 -2.95 -9.69
N PRO A 48 7.96 -2.65 -10.57
CA PRO A 48 6.73 -1.97 -10.17
C PRO A 48 5.77 -2.91 -9.42
N LEU A 49 5.98 -4.23 -9.52
CA LEU A 49 5.05 -5.25 -9.01
C LEU A 49 4.71 -5.10 -7.52
N PRO A 50 5.66 -4.80 -6.60
CA PRO A 50 5.32 -4.62 -5.19
C PRO A 50 4.32 -3.48 -4.93
N PHE A 51 4.35 -2.41 -5.73
CA PHE A 51 3.43 -1.29 -5.59
C PHE A 51 2.02 -1.63 -6.09
N VAL A 52 1.91 -2.45 -7.14
CA VAL A 52 0.63 -2.95 -7.64
C VAL A 52 0.01 -3.94 -6.64
N VAL A 53 0.83 -4.87 -6.15
CA VAL A 53 0.39 -5.86 -5.15
C VAL A 53 -0.04 -5.16 -3.87
N SER A 54 0.69 -4.14 -3.40
CA SER A 54 0.28 -3.39 -2.20
C SER A 54 -1.06 -2.67 -2.43
N PHE A 55 -1.27 -2.02 -3.57
CA PHE A 55 -2.55 -1.36 -3.85
C PHE A 55 -3.73 -2.34 -3.87
N ILE A 56 -3.56 -3.51 -4.48
CA ILE A 56 -4.59 -4.57 -4.47
C ILE A 56 -4.84 -5.05 -3.03
N ALA A 57 -3.80 -5.22 -2.23
CA ALA A 57 -3.93 -5.60 -0.82
C ALA A 57 -4.67 -4.54 0.00
N GLU A 58 -4.41 -3.24 -0.23
CA GLU A 58 -5.14 -2.14 0.41
C GLU A 58 -6.62 -2.13 0.01
N LEU A 59 -6.95 -2.41 -1.26
CA LEU A 59 -8.35 -2.55 -1.69
C LEU A 59 -9.06 -3.72 -1.00
N VAL A 60 -8.39 -4.87 -0.87
CA VAL A 60 -8.92 -6.02 -0.14
C VAL A 60 -9.11 -5.67 1.33
N MET A 61 -8.13 -5.02 1.96
CA MET A 61 -8.21 -4.59 3.36
C MET A 61 -9.36 -3.61 3.58
N ALA A 62 -9.47 -2.57 2.74
CA ALA A 62 -10.55 -1.58 2.82
C ALA A 62 -11.93 -2.23 2.64
N THR A 63 -12.04 -3.21 1.74
CA THR A 63 -13.28 -3.98 1.55
C THR A 63 -13.62 -4.77 2.81
N ILE A 64 -12.65 -5.49 3.40
CA ILE A 64 -12.87 -6.23 4.65
C ILE A 64 -13.31 -5.29 5.77
N MET A 65 -12.61 -4.16 5.95
CA MET A 65 -12.94 -3.17 6.97
C MET A 65 -14.33 -2.56 6.79
N ALA A 66 -14.80 -2.39 5.55
CA ALA A 66 -16.15 -1.90 5.27
C ALA A 66 -17.26 -2.93 5.51
N LEU A 67 -16.90 -4.21 5.68
CA LEU A 67 -17.84 -5.33 5.90
C LEU A 67 -17.88 -5.81 7.37
N VAL A 68 -17.09 -5.19 8.24
CA VAL A 68 -17.12 -5.35 9.71
C VAL A 68 -18.26 -4.52 10.27
#